data_AF-A0A378QVY5-F1
#
_entry.id   AF-A0A378QVY5-F1
#
_cell.length_a   1.000
_cell.length_b   1.000
_cell.length_c   1.000
_cell.angle_alpha   90.00
_cell.angle_beta   90.00
_cell.angle_gamma   90.00
#
_symmetry.space_group_name_H-M   'P 1'
#
loop_
_entity.id
_entity.type
_entity.pdbx_description
1 polymer ?
#
loop_
_entity_poly.entity_id
_entity_poly.type
_entity_poly.pdbx_seq_one_letter_code
_entity_poly.pdbx_strand_id
1 'polypeptide(L)'
;MIDSDATVIIYHAQIVPKGGTELTLKTCISQNKPYLLIDMNVFSVEIASDYILDFIKKYHIECLNFGGPRGSGVPSIQTFTQMVVERAIEKWAD
;
A
#
# COMPACT_ATOMS: atom_id res chain seq x y z
N MET A 1 -2.17 8.03 -9.49
CA MET A 1 -0.77 7.99 -9.02
C MET A 1 -0.09 9.34 -9.15
N ILE A 2 -0.27 10.09 -10.25
CA ILE A 2 0.38 11.42 -10.42
C ILE A 2 -0.13 12.44 -9.37
N ASP A 3 -1.40 12.37 -8.99
CA ASP A 3 -2.03 13.35 -8.09
C ASP A 3 -2.04 12.95 -6.60
N SER A 4 -1.02 12.23 -6.14
CA SER A 4 -0.89 11.83 -4.72
C SER A 4 0.55 12.04 -4.25
N ASP A 5 0.78 12.13 -2.96
CA ASP A 5 2.12 12.39 -2.41
C ASP A 5 2.93 11.09 -2.32
N ALA A 6 2.26 9.97 -2.07
CA ALA A 6 2.89 8.66 -1.95
C ALA A 6 1.99 7.51 -2.43
N THR A 7 2.52 6.28 -2.43
CA THR A 7 1.74 5.08 -2.75
C THR A 7 2.05 3.91 -1.82
N VAL A 8 1.03 3.34 -1.20
CA VAL A 8 1.12 2.01 -0.56
C VAL A 8 0.86 0.95 -1.62
N ILE A 9 1.74 -0.04 -1.72
CA ILE A 9 1.60 -1.17 -2.62
C ILE A 9 1.42 -2.43 -1.77
N ILE A 10 0.20 -2.95 -1.76
CA ILE A 10 -0.13 -4.21 -1.09
C ILE A 10 -0.03 -5.34 -2.12
N TYR A 11 0.76 -6.37 -1.81
CA TYR A 11 0.98 -7.52 -2.69
C TYR A 11 0.99 -8.83 -1.90
N HIS A 12 1.05 -9.95 -2.60
CA HIS A 12 1.01 -11.30 -2.02
C HIS A 12 2.29 -12.06 -2.36
N ALA A 13 3.18 -12.24 -1.39
CA ALA A 13 4.50 -12.88 -1.47
C ALA A 13 5.51 -12.22 -2.43
N GLN A 14 5.14 -12.01 -3.69
CA GLN A 14 6.03 -11.51 -4.73
C GLN A 14 5.29 -10.57 -5.68
N ILE A 15 6.00 -9.58 -6.21
CA ILE A 15 5.53 -8.73 -7.30
C ILE A 15 5.88 -9.43 -8.63
N VAL A 16 4.87 -9.80 -9.40
CA VAL A 16 5.05 -10.53 -10.67
C VAL A 16 5.56 -9.59 -11.78
N PRO A 17 6.60 -9.98 -12.55
CA PRO A 17 7.09 -9.20 -13.67
C PRO A 17 6.02 -8.94 -14.74
N LYS A 18 6.10 -7.79 -15.41
CA LYS A 18 5.18 -7.36 -16.48
C LYS A 18 3.71 -7.19 -16.02
N GLY A 19 3.47 -7.17 -14.71
CA GLY A 19 2.16 -6.93 -14.12
C GLY A 19 1.90 -5.46 -13.77
N GLY A 20 0.64 -5.11 -13.52
CA GLY A 20 0.25 -3.75 -13.11
C GLY A 20 0.90 -3.29 -11.80
N THR A 21 1.10 -4.20 -10.84
CA THR A 21 1.78 -3.90 -9.57
C THR A 21 3.26 -3.54 -9.78
N GLU A 22 3.97 -4.27 -10.65
CA GLU A 22 5.35 -3.95 -11.00
C GLU A 22 5.44 -2.59 -11.70
N LEU A 23 4.50 -2.31 -12.61
CA LEU A 23 4.42 -1.01 -13.28
C LEU A 23 4.21 0.13 -12.26
N THR A 24 3.35 -0.05 -11.26
CA THR A 24 3.15 0.92 -10.18
C THR A 24 4.44 1.19 -9.41
N LEU A 25 5.16 0.13 -9.01
CA LEU A 25 6.44 0.27 -8.31
C LEU A 25 7.49 0.99 -9.17
N LYS A 26 7.65 0.59 -10.43
CA LYS A 26 8.58 1.23 -11.38
C LYS A 26 8.24 2.72 -11.58
N THR A 27 6.96 3.05 -11.64
CA THR A 27 6.50 4.44 -11.77
C THR A 27 6.89 5.26 -10.55
N CYS A 28 6.65 4.76 -9.34
CA CYS A 28 7.05 5.45 -8.10
C CYS A 28 8.56 5.71 -8.07
N ILE A 29 9.37 4.70 -8.41
CA ILE A 29 10.84 4.83 -8.48
C ILE A 29 11.24 5.88 -9.52
N SER A 30 10.69 5.83 -10.73
CA SER A 30 11.05 6.77 -11.81
C SER A 30 10.68 8.23 -11.50
N GLN A 31 9.66 8.44 -10.68
CA GLN A 31 9.18 9.77 -10.29
C GLN A 31 9.80 10.25 -8.96
N ASN A 32 10.73 9.47 -8.39
CA ASN A 32 11.29 9.70 -7.06
C ASN A 32 10.21 9.91 -5.98
N LYS A 33 9.10 9.19 -6.12
CA LYS A 33 7.92 9.31 -5.26
C LYS A 33 7.98 8.28 -4.13
N PRO A 34 7.75 8.67 -2.86
CA PRO A 34 7.71 7.74 -1.75
C PRO A 34 6.72 6.60 -1.99
N TYR A 35 7.14 5.38 -1.65
CA TYR A 35 6.28 4.20 -1.67
C TYR A 35 6.52 3.32 -0.44
N LEU A 36 5.47 2.61 -0.02
CA LEU A 36 5.52 1.61 1.04
C LEU A 36 5.10 0.25 0.47
N LEU A 37 5.90 -0.78 0.70
CA LEU A 37 5.60 -2.15 0.30
C LEU A 37 5.03 -2.93 1.49
N ILE A 38 3.86 -3.54 1.31
CA ILE A 38 3.22 -4.39 2.32
C ILE A 38 2.94 -5.76 1.70
N ASP A 39 3.62 -6.78 2.21
CA ASP A 39 3.32 -8.17 1.86
C ASP A 39 2.22 -8.70 2.77
N MET A 40 1.05 -9.00 2.21
CA MET A 40 -0.09 -9.51 2.97
C MET A 40 0.13 -10.89 3.59
N ASN A 41 1.17 -11.63 3.16
CA ASN A 41 1.53 -12.91 3.79
C ASN A 41 2.44 -12.75 5.00
N VAL A 42 3.05 -11.58 5.19
CA VAL A 42 4.01 -11.31 6.27
C VAL A 42 3.40 -10.39 7.32
N PHE A 43 2.64 -9.40 6.89
CA PHE A 43 2.09 -8.39 7.77
C PHE A 43 0.72 -8.81 8.31
N SER A 44 0.51 -8.63 9.63
CA SER A 44 -0.84 -8.56 10.19
C SER A 44 -1.49 -7.21 9.85
N VAL A 45 -2.81 -7.12 10.05
CA VAL A 45 -3.57 -5.87 9.86
C VAL A 45 -3.06 -4.76 10.80
N GLU A 46 -2.75 -5.12 12.05
CA GLU A 46 -2.24 -4.20 13.06
C GLU A 46 -0.88 -3.65 12.66
N ILE A 47 0.07 -4.50 12.27
CA ILE A 47 1.41 -4.07 11.89
C ILE A 47 1.36 -3.26 10.59
N ALA A 48 0.60 -3.70 9.59
CA ALA A 48 0.45 -2.97 8.33
C ALA A 48 -0.12 -1.55 8.56
N SER A 49 -1.13 -1.42 9.43
CA SER A 49 -1.70 -0.11 9.76
C SER A 49 -0.70 0.80 10.48
N ASP A 50 0.12 0.28 11.41
CA ASP A 50 1.17 1.06 12.06
C ASP A 50 2.20 1.59 11.05
N TYR A 51 2.65 0.73 10.13
CA TYR A 51 3.60 1.12 9.08
C TYR A 51 3.02 2.17 8.14
N ILE A 52 1.72 2.11 7.82
CA ILE A 52 1.06 3.15 7.02
C ILE A 52 1.07 4.49 7.75
N LEU A 53 0.75 4.51 9.04
CA LEU A 53 0.72 5.75 9.83
C LEU A 53 2.12 6.36 10.00
N ASP A 54 3.11 5.53 10.27
CA ASP A 54 4.51 5.95 10.34
C ASP A 54 4.99 6.50 9.00
N PHE A 55 4.59 5.85 7.90
CA PHE A 55 4.89 6.31 6.55
C PHE A 55 4.25 7.67 6.25
N ILE A 56 2.97 7.85 6.57
CA ILE A 56 2.25 9.12 6.44
C ILE A 56 2.96 10.23 7.21
N LYS A 57 3.27 10.00 8.49
CA LYS A 57 3.95 10.97 9.35
C LYS A 57 5.35 11.31 8.86
N LYS A 58 6.14 10.30 8.46
CA LYS A 58 7.53 10.45 8.00
C LYS A 58 7.65 11.33 6.75
N TYR A 59 6.71 11.21 5.82
CA TYR A 59 6.76 11.90 4.53
C TYR A 59 5.75 13.05 4.41
N HIS A 60 5.04 13.40 5.49
CA HIS A 60 4.01 14.44 5.50
C HIS A 60 2.97 14.27 4.38
N ILE A 61 2.48 13.03 4.23
CA ILE A 61 1.56 12.66 3.14
C ILE A 61 0.15 13.16 3.46
N GLU A 62 -0.45 13.93 2.55
CA GLU A 62 -1.85 14.37 2.63
C GLU A 62 -2.77 13.50 1.76
N CYS A 63 -2.27 13.07 0.59
CA CYS A 63 -2.99 12.22 -0.34
C CYS A 63 -2.23 10.91 -0.59
N LEU A 64 -2.78 9.79 -0.09
CA LEU A 64 -2.19 8.46 -0.19
C LEU A 64 -2.90 7.62 -1.26
N ASN A 65 -2.15 7.14 -2.26
CA ASN A 65 -2.66 6.21 -3.26
C ASN A 65 -2.42 4.75 -2.84
N PHE A 66 -3.33 3.85 -3.22
CA PHE A 66 -3.18 2.40 -3.00
C PHE A 66 -3.06 1.67 -4.34
N GLY A 67 -2.08 0.76 -4.43
CA GLY A 67 -1.84 -0.10 -5.58
C GLY A 67 -1.67 -1.56 -5.18
N GLY A 68 -1.89 -2.47 -6.11
CA GLY A 68 -1.79 -3.91 -5.86
C GLY A 68 -2.35 -4.73 -7.01
N PRO A 69 -2.24 -6.07 -6.98
CA PRO A 69 -2.93 -6.93 -7.92
C PRO A 69 -4.45 -6.81 -7.75
N ARG A 70 -5.20 -7.16 -8.80
CA ARG A 70 -6.67 -7.21 -8.74
C ARG A 70 -7.11 -8.35 -7.82
N GLY A 71 -8.24 -8.18 -7.13
CA GLY A 71 -8.86 -9.25 -6.32
C GLY A 71 -9.12 -10.53 -7.10
N SER A 72 -9.42 -10.43 -8.40
CA SER A 72 -9.56 -11.60 -9.28
C SER A 72 -8.27 -12.45 -9.40
N GLY A 73 -7.10 -11.84 -9.18
CA GLY A 73 -5.80 -12.53 -9.17
C GLY A 73 -5.33 -12.96 -7.77
N VAL A 74 -5.80 -12.28 -6.72
CA VAL A 74 -5.54 -12.62 -5.31
C VAL A 74 -6.85 -12.40 -4.51
N PRO A 75 -7.70 -13.44 -4.35
CA PRO A 75 -9.07 -13.29 -3.84
C PRO A 75 -9.21 -12.56 -2.50
N SER A 76 -8.24 -12.68 -1.60
CA SER A 76 -8.28 -12.09 -0.25
C SER A 76 -7.66 -10.70 -0.15
N ILE A 77 -7.02 -10.18 -1.21
CA ILE A 77 -6.24 -8.94 -1.09
C ILE A 77 -7.12 -7.70 -0.88
N GLN A 78 -8.34 -7.70 -1.42
CA GLN A 78 -9.29 -6.61 -1.24
C GLN A 78 -9.74 -6.52 0.22
N THR A 79 -10.10 -7.65 0.82
CA THR A 79 -10.48 -7.73 2.23
C THR A 79 -9.33 -7.31 3.14
N PHE A 80 -8.12 -7.82 2.90
CA PHE A 80 -6.95 -7.43 3.68
C PHE A 80 -6.67 -5.92 3.58
N THR A 81 -6.72 -5.36 2.35
CA THR A 81 -6.53 -3.92 2.12
C THR A 81 -7.55 -3.09 2.88
N GLN A 82 -8.83 -3.48 2.81
CA GLN A 82 -9.90 -2.79 3.52
C GLN A 82 -9.65 -2.79 5.03
N MET A 83 -9.38 -3.95 5.63
CA MET A 83 -9.13 -4.07 7.07
C MET A 83 -7.93 -3.23 7.53
N VAL A 84 -6.85 -3.21 6.74
CA VAL A 84 -5.67 -2.39 7.03
C VAL A 84 -5.98 -0.90 7.01
N VAL A 85 -6.75 -0.44 6.02
CA VAL A 85 -7.14 0.97 5.89
C VAL A 85 -8.10 1.38 7.01
N GLU A 86 -9.12 0.56 7.31
CA GLU A 86 -10.05 0.79 8.42
C GLU A 86 -9.28 0.91 9.74
N ARG A 87 -8.38 -0.03 10.02
CA ARG A 87 -7.55 0.00 11.25
C ARG A 87 -6.63 1.23 11.31
N ALA A 88 -6.06 1.66 10.18
CA ALA A 88 -5.24 2.87 10.14
C ALA A 88 -6.07 4.13 10.42
N ILE A 89 -7.29 4.22 9.88
CA ILE A 89 -8.21 5.34 10.14
C ILE A 89 -8.62 5.39 11.61
N GLU A 90 -8.96 4.25 12.22
CA GLU A 90 -9.27 4.16 13.64
C GLU A 90 -8.12 4.71 14.49
N LYS A 91 -6.89 4.21 14.27
CA LYS A 91 -5.68 4.64 14.99
C LYS A 91 -5.29 6.10 14.75
N TRP A 92 -5.77 6.72 13.67
CA TRP A 92 -5.53 8.13 13.39
C TRP A 92 -6.52 9.04 14.13
N ALA A 93 -7.70 8.54 14.45
CA ALA A 93 -8.74 9.27 15.18
C ALA A 93 -8.54 9.27 16.70
N ASP A 94 -7.72 8.34 17.21
CA ASP A 94 -7.26 8.25 18.61
C ASP A 94 -6.18 9.31 18.93
#